data_AF-A0A0D2HQW0-F1
#
_entry.id   AF-A0A0D2HQW0-F1
#
_cell.length_a   1.000
_cell.length_b   1.000
_cell.length_c   1.000
_cell.angle_alpha   90.00
_cell.angle_beta   90.00
_cell.angle_gamma   90.00
#
_symmetry.space_group_name_H-M   'P 1'
#
loop_
_entity.id
_entity.type
_entity.pdbx_description
1 polymer ?
#
loop_
_entity_poly.entity_id
_entity_poly.type
_entity_poly.pdbx_seq_one_letter_code
_entity_poly.pdbx_strand_id
1 'polypeptide(L)'
;MAGEELDDLDMVDIAPDILIAIAHLATDEFAGQHGLIGFETEGSGICDFFPTLVIKGVCDYADSHKNKTWQTYATATAAAATKAFLKEWRPKAE
;
A
#
# COMPACT_ATOMS: atom_id res chain seq x y z
N MET A 1 -0.80 23.68 21.14
CA MET A 1 0.68 23.58 21.03
C MET A 1 0.96 22.76 19.79
N ALA A 2 1.82 23.29 18.90
CA ALA A 2 2.46 22.71 17.71
C ALA A 2 1.65 21.62 16.94
N GLY A 3 1.23 21.81 15.69
CA GLY A 3 2.07 22.36 14.62
C GLY A 3 3.31 21.49 14.42
N GLU A 4 3.15 20.17 14.36
CA GLU A 4 4.14 19.31 13.70
C GLU A 4 3.73 19.25 12.23
N GLU A 5 4.52 19.94 11.42
CA GLU A 5 4.59 19.83 9.98
C GLU A 5 4.68 18.34 9.63
N LEU A 6 3.75 17.83 8.80
CA LEU A 6 3.89 16.53 8.16
C LEU A 6 4.96 16.65 7.05
N ASP A 7 6.14 17.12 7.42
CA ASP A 7 7.33 17.04 6.58
C ASP A 7 7.86 15.61 6.72
N ASP A 8 8.10 14.98 5.56
CA ASP A 8 8.84 13.73 5.41
C ASP A 8 8.17 12.43 5.91
N LEU A 9 6.86 12.25 5.72
CA LEU A 9 6.30 10.88 5.70
C LEU A 9 6.42 10.31 4.29
N ASP A 10 7.20 9.24 4.17
CA ASP A 10 7.51 8.46 2.96
C ASP A 10 6.27 8.14 2.10
N MET A 11 5.85 9.12 1.29
CA MET A 11 4.84 8.95 0.24
C MET A 11 5.50 8.22 -0.92
N VAL A 12 5.62 6.91 -0.77
CA VAL A 12 6.17 6.03 -1.79
C VAL A 12 5.29 6.11 -3.03
N ASP A 13 5.85 6.67 -4.10
CA ASP A 13 5.22 6.87 -5.40
C ASP A 13 5.09 5.51 -6.13
N ILE A 14 4.15 4.67 -5.68
CA ILE A 14 3.88 3.35 -6.29
C ILE A 14 3.09 3.56 -7.59
N ALA A 15 3.77 4.00 -8.64
CA ALA A 15 3.24 4.24 -9.98
C ALA A 15 2.13 5.33 -10.05
N PRO A 16 2.10 6.14 -11.12
CA PRO A 16 1.21 7.31 -11.23
C PRO A 16 -0.30 7.00 -11.22
N ASP A 17 -0.70 5.72 -11.20
CA ASP A 17 -2.10 5.29 -11.27
C ASP A 17 -2.62 4.57 -10.00
N ILE A 18 -1.77 4.20 -9.01
CA ILE A 18 -2.18 3.52 -7.77
C ILE A 18 -1.36 4.00 -6.56
N LEU A 19 -1.77 5.10 -5.91
CA LEU A 19 -1.08 5.59 -4.72
C LEU A 19 -1.55 4.84 -3.45
N ILE A 20 -0.69 3.97 -2.93
CA ILE A 20 -0.83 3.35 -1.59
C ILE A 20 0.17 4.07 -0.67
N ALA A 21 -0.32 4.72 0.38
CA ALA A 21 0.56 5.35 1.36
C ALA A 21 0.92 4.39 2.50
N ILE A 22 2.10 4.60 3.07
CA ILE A 22 2.52 3.91 4.27
C ILE A 22 2.30 4.83 5.47
N ALA A 23 1.12 4.77 6.06
CA ALA A 23 0.79 5.63 7.18
C ALA A 23 -0.09 4.90 8.21
N HIS A 24 0.34 4.92 9.47
CA HIS A 24 -0.44 4.39 10.60
C HIS A 24 -1.45 5.41 11.15
N LEU A 25 -1.38 6.68 10.70
CA LEU A 25 -2.10 7.83 11.28
C LEU A 25 -2.64 8.82 10.24
N ALA A 26 -2.70 8.45 8.96
CA ALA A 26 -3.23 9.33 7.94
C ALA A 26 -4.74 9.51 8.08
N THR A 27 -5.21 10.75 7.92
CA THR A 27 -6.63 11.12 7.98
C THR A 27 -7.29 10.99 6.60
N ASP A 28 -8.62 10.95 6.57
CA ASP A 28 -9.38 10.98 5.31
C ASP A 28 -9.07 12.24 4.47
N GLU A 29 -8.77 13.37 5.13
CA GLU A 29 -8.36 14.60 4.46
C GLU A 29 -7.02 14.41 3.73
N PHE A 30 -6.05 13.79 4.40
CA PHE A 30 -4.76 13.45 3.81
C PHE A 30 -4.93 12.49 2.62
N ALA A 31 -5.78 11.46 2.78
CA ALA A 31 -6.12 10.55 1.69
C ALA A 31 -6.74 11.28 0.49
N GLY A 32 -7.67 12.21 0.74
CA GLY A 32 -8.33 12.99 -0.31
C GLY A 32 -7.39 13.95 -1.03
N GLN A 33 -6.45 14.58 -0.32
CA GLN A 33 -5.46 15.49 -0.90
C GLN A 33 -4.48 14.78 -1.83
N HIS A 34 -4.07 13.56 -1.47
CA HIS A 34 -3.07 12.80 -2.22
C HIS A 34 -3.69 11.74 -3.16
N GLY A 35 -5.02 11.55 -3.14
CA GLY A 35 -5.68 10.53 -3.94
C GLY A 35 -5.34 9.11 -3.50
N LEU A 36 -5.09 8.91 -2.19
CA LEU A 36 -4.76 7.60 -1.64
C LEU A 36 -5.95 6.66 -1.70
N ILE A 37 -5.70 5.44 -2.16
CA ILE A 37 -6.73 4.40 -2.23
C ILE A 37 -6.59 3.33 -1.15
N GLY A 38 -5.54 3.41 -0.34
CA GLY A 38 -5.32 2.48 0.77
C GLY A 38 -4.03 2.74 1.54
N PHE A 39 -3.93 2.09 2.70
CA PHE A 39 -2.81 2.18 3.60
C PHE A 39 -2.14 0.81 3.80
N GLU A 40 -0.81 0.81 3.82
CA GLU A 40 0.03 -0.34 4.16
C GLU A 40 1.01 0.06 5.27
N THR A 41 1.54 -0.89 6.03
CA THR A 41 2.53 -0.59 7.08
C THR A 41 3.82 -1.38 6.93
N GLU A 42 3.84 -2.42 6.09
CA GLU A 42 4.96 -3.37 6.00
C GLU A 42 5.80 -3.22 4.73
N GLY A 43 5.39 -2.37 3.78
CA GLY A 43 6.05 -2.21 2.48
C GLY A 43 7.13 -1.11 2.40
N SER A 44 7.44 -0.43 3.51
CA SER A 44 8.29 0.77 3.49
C SER A 44 9.74 0.42 3.22
N GLY A 45 10.34 1.16 2.28
CA GLY A 45 11.78 1.13 2.03
C GLY A 45 12.23 0.22 0.89
N ILE A 46 11.46 -0.79 0.44
CA ILE A 46 11.89 -1.63 -0.71
C ILE A 46 11.76 -0.87 -2.04
N CYS A 47 10.69 -0.08 -2.17
CA CYS A 47 10.38 0.64 -3.40
C CYS A 47 11.41 1.73 -3.75
N ASP A 48 12.16 2.24 -2.76
CA ASP A 48 13.15 3.29 -2.95
C ASP A 48 14.43 2.77 -3.65
N PHE A 49 14.68 1.45 -3.57
CA PHE A 49 15.89 0.82 -4.11
C PHE A 49 15.63 -0.03 -5.35
N PHE A 50 14.40 -0.49 -5.57
CA PHE A 50 14.08 -1.42 -6.66
C PHE A 50 12.74 -1.08 -7.34
N PRO A 51 12.65 -1.20 -8.68
CA PRO A 51 11.36 -1.20 -9.37
C PRO A 51 10.44 -2.25 -8.77
N THR A 52 9.37 -1.80 -8.12
CA THR A 52 8.52 -2.65 -7.29
C THR A 52 7.07 -2.56 -7.76
N LEU A 53 6.41 -3.72 -7.81
CA LEU A 53 4.96 -3.83 -7.96
C LEU A 53 4.39 -4.36 -6.64
N VAL A 54 3.45 -3.63 -6.04
CA VAL A 54 2.78 -4.06 -4.81
C VAL A 54 1.43 -4.69 -5.13
N ILE A 55 1.20 -5.90 -4.62
CA ILE A 55 -0.08 -6.62 -4.70
C ILE A 55 -0.55 -6.86 -3.26
N LYS A 56 -1.62 -6.18 -2.85
CA LYS A 56 -2.16 -6.21 -1.48
C LYS A 56 -3.62 -6.65 -1.48
N GLY A 57 -4.03 -7.36 -0.43
CA GLY A 57 -5.43 -7.62 -0.11
C GLY A 57 -5.90 -6.71 1.02
N VAL A 58 -7.13 -6.19 0.92
CA VAL A 58 -7.73 -5.33 1.96
C VAL A 58 -8.28 -6.19 3.11
N CYS A 59 -7.87 -5.89 4.34
CA CYS A 59 -8.29 -6.63 5.54
C CYS A 59 -8.93 -5.77 6.65
N ASP A 60 -8.74 -4.44 6.61
CA ASP A 60 -9.39 -3.47 7.47
C ASP A 60 -9.66 -2.16 6.70
N TYR A 61 -10.41 -1.25 7.32
CA TYR A 61 -10.75 0.06 6.73
C TYR A 61 -9.79 1.18 7.16
N ALA A 62 -8.67 0.85 7.79
CA ALA A 62 -7.76 1.81 8.41
C ALA A 62 -8.42 2.78 9.40
N ASP A 63 -9.57 2.42 9.96
CA ASP A 63 -10.25 3.16 11.02
C ASP A 63 -9.89 2.59 12.40
N SER A 64 -10.56 3.08 13.45
CA SER A 64 -10.36 2.59 14.81
C SER A 64 -10.79 1.13 15.00
N HIS A 65 -11.51 0.52 14.06
CA HIS A 65 -12.07 -0.81 14.17
C HIS A 65 -11.16 -1.84 13.49
N LYS A 66 -10.11 -2.26 14.19
CA LYS A 66 -9.23 -3.34 13.71
C LYS A 66 -9.99 -4.67 13.61
N ASN A 67 -10.09 -5.20 12.39
CA ASN A 67 -10.68 -6.52 12.12
C ASN A 67 -9.63 -7.52 11.66
N LYS A 68 -9.23 -8.43 12.56
CA LYS A 68 -8.22 -9.46 12.25
C LYS A 68 -8.78 -10.66 11.49
N THR A 69 -10.10 -10.84 11.45
CA THR A 69 -10.73 -12.02 10.82
C THR A 69 -10.48 -12.07 9.32
N TRP A 70 -10.43 -10.91 8.65
CA TRP A 70 -10.26 -10.85 7.20
C TRP A 70 -8.81 -10.97 6.74
N GLN A 71 -7.83 -10.91 7.65
CA GLN A 71 -6.40 -10.97 7.27
C GLN A 71 -6.07 -12.25 6.50
N THR A 72 -6.49 -13.42 6.98
CA THR A 72 -6.22 -14.69 6.30
C THR A 72 -6.81 -14.72 4.89
N TYR A 73 -8.04 -14.22 4.71
CA TYR A 73 -8.68 -14.15 3.40
C TYR A 73 -8.00 -13.15 2.47
N ALA A 74 -7.67 -11.96 2.97
CA ALA A 74 -6.98 -10.91 2.23
C ALA A 74 -5.59 -11.37 1.78
N THR A 75 -4.81 -11.97 2.68
CA THR A 75 -3.48 -12.53 2.37
C THR A 75 -3.58 -13.67 1.36
N ALA A 76 -4.53 -14.59 1.50
CA ALA A 76 -4.72 -15.69 0.55
C ALA A 76 -5.08 -15.18 -0.85
N THR A 77 -5.95 -14.16 -0.92
CA THR A 77 -6.35 -13.50 -2.17
C THR A 77 -5.17 -12.81 -2.84
N ALA A 78 -4.39 -12.02 -2.08
CA ALA A 78 -3.19 -11.36 -2.58
C ALA A 78 -2.16 -12.38 -3.10
N ALA A 79 -1.89 -13.45 -2.34
CA ALA A 79 -0.97 -14.49 -2.76
C ALA A 79 -1.43 -15.22 -4.04
N ALA A 80 -2.74 -15.50 -4.16
CA ALA A 80 -3.31 -16.10 -5.35
C ALA A 80 -3.21 -15.17 -6.58
N ALA A 81 -3.50 -13.88 -6.40
CA ALA A 81 -3.35 -12.86 -7.45
C ALA A 81 -1.90 -12.72 -7.90
N THR A 82 -0.95 -12.63 -6.97
CA THR A 82 0.50 -12.59 -7.26
C THR A 82 0.93 -13.84 -8.03
N LYS A 83 0.48 -15.03 -7.61
CA LYS A 83 0.78 -16.27 -8.33
C LYS A 83 0.22 -16.27 -9.76
N ALA A 84 -0.99 -15.75 -9.97
CA ALA A 84 -1.58 -15.63 -11.30
C ALA A 84 -0.81 -14.62 -12.17
N PHE A 85 -0.47 -13.46 -11.62
CA PHE A 85 0.34 -12.44 -12.27
C PHE A 85 1.69 -13.00 -12.73
N LEU A 86 2.42 -13.68 -11.84
CA LEU A 86 3.74 -14.25 -12.15
C LEU A 86 3.71 -15.33 -13.24
N LYS A 87 2.57 -16.01 -13.44
CA LYS A 87 2.41 -16.98 -14.54
C LYS A 87 2.34 -16.31 -15.91
N GLU A 88 1.77 -15.11 -15.97
CA GLU A 88 1.60 -14.34 -17.20
C GLU A 88 2.73 -13.35 -17.43
N TRP A 89 3.50 -13.02 -16.38
CA TRP A 89 4.59 -12.07 -16.46
C TRP A 89 5.69 -12.54 -17.41
N ARG A 90 5.95 -11.73 -18.45
CA ARG A 90 7.04 -11.94 -19.39
C ARG A 90 8.06 -10.82 -19.23
N PRO A 91 9.26 -11.10 -18.71
CA PRO A 91 10.34 -10.13 -18.72
C PRO A 91 10.64 -9.73 -20.17
N LYS A 92 10.86 -8.45 -20.43
CA LYS A 92 11.54 -8.05 -21.68
C LYS A 92 12.97 -8.61 -21.59
N ALA A 93 13.36 -9.39 -22.60
CA ALA A 93 14.77 -9.71 -22.77
C ALA A 93 15.50 -8.39 -23.12
N GLU A 94 16.56 -8.09 -22.38
CA GLU A 94 17.50 -7.00 -22.70
C GLU A 94 18.33 -7.34 -23.95
#